data_AF-A0A1E5JM17-F1
#
_entry.id   AF-A0A1E5JM17-F1
#
_cell.length_a   1.000
_cell.length_b   1.000
_cell.length_c   1.000
_cell.angle_alpha   90.00
_cell.angle_beta   90.00
_cell.angle_gamma   90.00
#
_symmetry.space_group_name_H-M   'P 1'
#
loop_
_entity.id
_entity.type
_entity.pdbx_description
1 polymer ?
#
loop_
_entity_poly.entity_id
_entity_poly.type
_entity_poly.pdbx_seq_one_letter_code
_entity_poly.pdbx_strand_id
1 'polypeptide(L)'
;MVFLIKNNSKHSKGVMERIGNKFENLPQQMLKSITFDQGVEFADYRYLEDKMSCNVYYCETHSPWQKGSNENMNGRIRRYLPKTTTIDNVTQKELDLLADKMRLYTN
;
A
#
# COMPACT_ATOMS: atom_id res chain seq x y z
N MET A 1 -7.69 -0.06 -8.51
CA MET A 1 -8.18 -0.20 -7.12
C MET A 1 -7.13 0.38 -6.20
N VAL A 2 -7.51 1.13 -5.17
CA VAL A 2 -6.58 1.77 -4.22
C VAL A 2 -7.02 1.40 -2.81
N PHE A 3 -6.06 1.07 -1.96
CA PHE A 3 -6.29 0.84 -0.53
C PHE A 3 -5.35 1.72 0.27
N LEU A 4 -5.89 2.35 1.32
CA LEU A 4 -5.11 3.08 2.31
C LEU A 4 -5.25 2.33 3.63
N ILE A 5 -4.15 1.74 4.11
CA ILE A 5 -4.15 0.89 5.30
C ILE A 5 -3.42 1.64 6.40
N LYS A 6 -4.13 1.99 7.49
CA LYS A 6 -3.51 2.60 8.67
C LYS A 6 -2.57 1.60 9.29
N ASN A 7 -1.38 2.08 9.62
CA ASN A 7 -0.37 1.29 10.30
C ASN A 7 0.30 2.14 11.39
N ASN A 8 0.36 1.61 12.60
CA ASN A 8 0.87 2.32 13.78
C ASN A 8 2.35 2.03 14.05
N SER A 9 2.98 1.12 13.29
CA SER A 9 4.39 0.77 13.46
C SER A 9 5.03 0.37 12.13
N LYS A 10 6.30 0.74 11.92
CA LYS A 10 7.07 0.33 10.73
C LYS A 10 7.61 -1.10 10.81
N HIS A 11 7.29 -1.88 11.85
CA HIS A 11 7.72 -3.27 11.94
C HIS A 11 7.13 -4.11 10.81
N SER A 12 8.01 -4.78 10.06
CA SER A 12 7.64 -5.37 8.78
C SER A 12 6.54 -6.42 8.90
N LYS A 13 6.63 -7.35 9.86
CA LYS A 13 5.56 -8.32 10.16
C LYS A 13 4.17 -7.70 10.27
N GLY A 14 4.03 -6.62 11.04
CA GLY A 14 2.73 -5.96 11.21
C GLY A 14 2.20 -5.30 9.93
N VAL A 15 3.11 -4.83 9.07
CA VAL A 15 2.78 -4.29 7.75
C VAL A 15 2.28 -5.41 6.84
N MET A 16 3.01 -6.53 6.78
CA MET A 16 2.66 -7.70 5.96
C MET A 16 1.32 -8.31 6.36
N GLU A 17 1.07 -8.53 7.65
CA GLU A 17 -0.19 -9.08 8.15
C GLU A 17 -1.39 -8.21 7.72
N ARG A 18 -1.25 -6.88 7.81
CA ARG A 18 -2.31 -5.95 7.41
C ARG A 18 -2.56 -5.95 5.90
N ILE A 19 -1.50 -6.01 5.09
CA ILE A 19 -1.62 -6.14 3.63
C ILE A 19 -2.33 -7.45 3.28
N GLY A 20 -1.86 -8.57 3.84
CA GLY A 20 -2.44 -9.89 3.62
C GLY A 20 -3.93 -9.91 3.97
N ASN A 21 -4.32 -9.45 5.16
CA ASN A 21 -5.73 -9.41 5.59
C ASN A 21 -6.60 -8.53 4.68
N LYS A 22 -6.06 -7.42 4.15
CA LYS A 22 -6.82 -6.59 3.21
C LYS A 22 -7.02 -7.31 1.86
N PHE A 23 -6.03 -8.08 1.44
CA PHE A 23 -6.03 -8.73 0.13
C PHE A 23 -6.72 -10.10 0.13
N GLU A 24 -6.89 -10.76 1.28
CA GLU A 24 -7.65 -12.03 1.43
C GLU A 24 -9.05 -11.98 0.81
N ASN A 25 -9.67 -10.79 0.79
CA ASN A 25 -11.02 -10.60 0.26
C ASN A 25 -11.04 -10.33 -1.26
N LEU A 26 -9.89 -10.31 -1.92
CA LEU A 26 -9.79 -10.10 -3.36
C LEU A 26 -9.83 -11.44 -4.10
N PRO A 27 -10.44 -11.49 -5.30
CA PRO A 27 -10.34 -12.66 -6.17
C PRO A 27 -8.87 -12.99 -6.44
N GLN A 28 -8.48 -14.25 -6.25
CA GLN A 28 -7.10 -14.72 -6.43
C GLN A 28 -6.53 -14.35 -7.80
N GLN A 29 -7.37 -14.32 -8.85
CA GLN A 29 -6.97 -13.96 -10.20
C GLN A 29 -6.44 -12.51 -10.32
N MET A 30 -6.77 -11.64 -9.36
CA MET A 30 -6.30 -10.25 -9.32
C MET A 30 -4.92 -10.09 -8.67
N LEU A 31 -4.41 -11.11 -7.98
CA LEU A 31 -3.20 -11.04 -7.17
C LEU A 31 -2.08 -11.91 -7.75
N LYS A 32 -1.62 -11.57 -8.95
CA LYS A 32 -0.54 -12.30 -9.63
C LYS A 32 0.84 -11.99 -9.03
N SER A 33 1.08 -10.73 -8.70
CA SER A 33 2.32 -10.27 -8.09
C SER A 33 2.13 -8.98 -7.31
N ILE A 34 3.07 -8.71 -6.42
CA ILE A 34 3.19 -7.48 -5.65
C ILE A 34 4.57 -6.89 -5.90
N THR A 35 4.64 -5.59 -6.14
CA THR A 35 5.93 -4.89 -6.29
C THR A 35 6.07 -3.86 -5.17
N PHE A 36 7.13 -3.97 -4.37
CA PHE A 36 7.48 -3.03 -3.32
C PHE A 36 8.61 -2.08 -3.76
N ASP A 37 8.70 -0.93 -3.10
CA ASP A 37 9.94 -0.18 -3.08
C ASP A 37 10.91 -0.78 -2.04
N GLN A 38 12.10 -0.18 -1.91
CA GLN A 38 13.15 -0.66 -1.00
C GLN A 38 12.89 -0.32 0.49
N GLY A 39 11.63 -0.14 0.88
CA GLY A 39 11.24 0.11 2.27
C GLY A 39 11.55 -1.07 3.19
N VAL A 40 12.17 -0.78 4.34
CA VAL A 40 12.51 -1.79 5.37
C VAL A 40 11.26 -2.39 6.03
N GLU A 41 10.14 -1.67 5.98
CA GLU A 41 8.82 -2.16 6.38
C GLU A 41 8.34 -3.33 5.53
N PHE A 42 8.99 -3.61 4.40
CA PHE A 42 8.65 -4.72 3.51
C PHE A 42 9.57 -5.94 3.63
N ALA A 43 10.52 -5.96 4.58
CA ALA A 43 11.50 -7.04 4.74
C ALA A 43 10.90 -8.45 4.93
N ASP A 44 9.74 -8.57 5.59
CA ASP A 44 9.05 -9.84 5.86
C ASP A 44 8.12 -10.29 4.71
N TYR A 45 8.35 -9.82 3.48
CA TYR A 45 7.48 -10.05 2.32
C TYR A 45 7.13 -11.51 2.03
N ARG A 46 8.00 -12.46 2.42
CA ARG A 46 7.74 -13.91 2.28
C ARG A 46 6.43 -14.33 2.92
N TYR A 47 6.00 -13.64 3.99
CA TYR A 47 4.68 -13.83 4.58
C TYR A 47 3.55 -13.68 3.55
N LEU A 48 3.66 -12.71 2.64
CA LEU A 48 2.66 -12.48 1.60
C LEU A 48 2.74 -13.53 0.49
N GLU A 49 3.94 -13.97 0.11
CA GLU A 49 4.10 -15.04 -0.88
C GLU A 49 3.42 -16.32 -0.42
N ASP A 50 3.67 -16.72 0.84
CA ASP A 50 3.09 -17.90 1.46
C ASP A 50 1.57 -17.79 1.61
N LYS A 51 1.10 -16.64 2.12
CA LYS A 51 -0.31 -16.42 2.44
C LYS A 51 -1.19 -16.24 1.20
N MET A 52 -0.66 -15.59 0.17
CA MET A 52 -1.43 -15.13 -0.99
C MET A 52 -1.09 -15.89 -2.27
N SER A 53 -0.15 -16.84 -2.25
CA SER A 53 0.28 -17.58 -3.45
C SER A 53 0.62 -16.66 -4.63
N CYS A 54 1.38 -15.60 -4.36
CA CYS A 54 1.75 -14.58 -5.35
C CYS A 54 3.25 -14.28 -5.28
N ASN A 55 3.83 -13.77 -6.37
CA ASN A 55 5.25 -13.41 -6.41
C ASN A 55 5.46 -11.99 -5.90
N VAL A 56 6.47 -11.76 -5.06
CA VAL A 56 6.87 -10.41 -4.66
C VAL A 56 8.15 -9.98 -5.39
N TYR A 57 8.16 -8.72 -5.86
CA TYR A 57 9.31 -8.08 -6.50
C TYR A 57 9.66 -6.76 -5.80
N TYR A 58 10.90 -6.31 -5.96
CA TYR A 58 11.36 -5.00 -5.49
C TYR A 58 11.78 -4.12 -6.66
N CYS A 59 11.55 -2.81 -6.53
CA CYS A 59 12.19 -1.84 -7.42
C CYS A 59 13.72 -1.90 -7.26
N GLU A 60 14.43 -1.74 -8.36
CA GLU A 60 15.88 -1.66 -8.39
C GLU A 60 16.38 -0.37 -7.71
N THR A 61 17.52 -0.49 -7.04
CA THR A 61 18.24 0.66 -6.48
C THR A 61 18.66 1.60 -7.61
N HIS A 62 18.51 2.92 -7.41
CA HIS A 62 18.79 3.96 -8.42
C HIS A 62 17.90 3.95 -9.67
N SER A 63 16.75 3.27 -9.64
CA SER A 63 15.78 3.25 -10.74
C SER A 63 14.49 4.04 -10.41
N PRO A 64 14.53 5.39 -10.30
CA PRO A 64 13.37 6.20 -9.93
C PRO A 64 12.19 6.06 -10.89
N TRP A 65 12.44 5.75 -12.17
CA TRP A 65 11.39 5.54 -13.17
C TRP A 65 10.47 4.35 -12.85
N GLN A 66 10.95 3.34 -12.10
CA GLN A 66 10.12 2.21 -11.65
C GLN A 66 9.11 2.60 -10.57
N LYS A 67 9.29 3.78 -9.94
CA LYS A 67 8.44 4.29 -8.85
C LYS A 67 7.47 5.38 -9.29
N GLY A 68 7.41 5.72 -10.58
CA GLY A 68 6.60 6.85 -11.07
C GLY A 68 5.12 6.78 -10.65
N SER A 69 4.52 5.59 -10.68
CA SER A 69 3.14 5.39 -10.20
C SER A 69 2.99 5.60 -8.69
N ASN A 70 3.98 5.18 -7.90
CA ASN A 70 3.97 5.35 -6.44
C ASN A 70 4.10 6.84 -6.08
N GLU A 71 4.98 7.58 -6.75
CA GLU A 71 5.15 9.02 -6.55
C GLU A 71 3.90 9.81 -6.94
N ASN A 72 3.29 9.47 -8.07
CA ASN A 72 2.01 10.07 -8.49
C ASN A 72 0.91 9.80 -7.46
N MET A 73 0.76 8.54 -7.01
CA MET A 73 -0.22 8.17 -5.97
C MET A 73 0.03 8.93 -4.67
N ASN A 74 1.28 9.01 -4.20
CA ASN A 74 1.65 9.77 -3.01
C ASN A 74 1.31 11.25 -3.15
N GLY A 75 1.55 11.84 -4.33
CA GLY A 75 1.14 13.22 -4.64
C GLY A 75 -0.37 13.42 -4.54
N ARG A 76 -1.17 12.48 -5.07
CA ARG A 76 -2.64 12.54 -4.97
C ARG A 76 -3.13 12.42 -3.53
N ILE A 77 -2.58 11.48 -2.75
CA ILE A 77 -2.92 11.31 -1.33
C ILE A 77 -2.64 12.62 -0.58
N ARG A 78 -1.51 13.28 -0.84
CA ARG A 78 -1.12 14.55 -0.20
C ARG A 78 -2.05 15.73 -0.48
N ARG A 79 -2.87 15.68 -1.54
CA ARG A 79 -3.92 16.70 -1.80
C ARG A 79 -5.08 16.58 -0.81
N TYR A 80 -5.32 15.39 -0.25
CA TYR A 80 -6.40 15.13 0.69
C TYR A 80 -5.92 14.98 2.14
N LEU A 81 -4.68 14.51 2.33
CA LEU A 81 -4.00 14.41 3.62
C LEU A 81 -2.75 15.29 3.59
N PRO A 82 -2.87 16.59 3.91
CA PRO A 82 -1.74 17.50 4.01
C PRO A 82 -0.64 16.96 4.93
N LYS A 83 0.60 17.39 4.71
CA LYS A 83 1.76 16.96 5.53
C LYS A 83 1.58 17.23 7.03
N THR A 84 0.81 18.24 7.39
CA THR A 84 0.53 18.64 8.77
C THR A 84 -0.55 17.78 9.44
N THR A 85 -1.19 16.87 8.69
CA THR A 85 -2.17 15.96 9.26
C THR A 85 -1.48 14.95 10.17
N THR A 86 -1.84 14.98 11.45
CA THR A 86 -1.44 13.94 12.41
C THR A 86 -2.16 12.64 12.06
N ILE A 87 -1.41 11.66 11.54
CA ILE A 87 -1.93 10.35 11.10
C ILE A 87 -2.59 9.59 12.26
N ASP A 88 -2.18 9.85 13.50
CA ASP A 88 -2.78 9.23 14.68
C ASP A 88 -4.28 9.54 14.81
N ASN A 89 -4.68 10.76 14.41
CA ASN A 89 -6.07 11.22 14.47
C ASN A 89 -6.92 10.75 13.28
N VAL A 90 -6.31 10.18 12.24
CA VAL A 90 -7.04 9.68 11.06
C VAL A 90 -7.44 8.23 11.31
N THR A 91 -8.73 7.94 11.26
CA THR A 91 -9.27 6.59 11.43
C THR A 91 -9.14 5.77 10.14
N GLN A 92 -9.16 4.43 10.26
CA GLN A 92 -9.19 3.55 9.08
C GLN A 92 -10.41 3.83 8.18
N LYS A 93 -11.56 4.16 8.78
CA LYS A 93 -12.80 4.50 8.05
C LYS A 93 -12.62 5.74 7.17
N GLU A 94 -11.95 6.77 7.68
CA GLU A 94 -11.65 7.97 6.89
C GLU A 94 -10.69 7.68 5.74
N LEU A 95 -9.71 6.79 5.94
CA LEU A 95 -8.81 6.34 4.89
C LEU A 95 -9.54 5.53 3.81
N ASP A 96 -10.49 4.66 4.18
CA ASP A 96 -11.30 3.92 3.22
C ASP A 96 -12.19 4.87 2.39
N LEU A 97 -12.85 5.84 3.04
CA LEU A 97 -13.63 6.88 2.35
C LEU A 97 -12.77 7.72 1.39
N LEU A 98 -11.53 8.02 1.79
CA LEU A 98 -10.58 8.71 0.93
C LEU A 98 -10.16 7.86 -0.27
N ALA A 99 -9.88 6.57 -0.08
CA ALA A 99 -9.54 5.66 -1.16
C ALA A 99 -10.67 5.56 -2.20
N ASP A 100 -11.92 5.48 -1.73
CA ASP A 100 -13.12 5.50 -2.58
C ASP A 100 -13.25 6.83 -3.33
N LYS A 101 -13.05 7.95 -2.63
CA LYS A 101 -13.03 9.28 -3.24
C LYS A 101 -11.99 9.35 -4.36
N MET A 102 -10.76 8.90 -4.10
CA MET A 102 -9.69 8.88 -5.10
C MET A 102 -10.06 8.05 -6.33
N ARG A 103 -10.79 6.94 -6.16
CA ARG A 103 -11.28 6.14 -7.30
C ARG A 103 -12.25 6.93 -8.18
N LEU A 104 -13.20 7.64 -7.59
CA LEU A 104 -14.25 8.38 -8.32
C LEU A 104 -13.71 9.55 -9.15
N TYR A 105 -12.59 10.16 -8.75
CA TYR A 105 -11.96 11.27 -9.47
C TYR A 105 -10.83 10.82 -10.44
N THR A 106 -10.72 9.52 -10.73
CA THR A 106 -9.77 9.00 -11.74
C THR A 106 -10.57 8.55 -12.97
N ASN A 107 -11.10 9.50 -13.74
CA ASN A 107 -11.64 9.31 -15.09
C ASN A 107 -10.89 10.23 -16.05
#